data_AF-A0A6A4LTA1-F1
#
_entry.id   AF-A0A6A4LTA1-F1
#
_cell.length_a   1.000
_cell.length_b   1.000
_cell.length_c   1.000
_cell.angle_alpha   90.00
_cell.angle_beta   90.00
_cell.angle_gamma   90.00
#
_symmetry.space_group_name_H-M   'P 1'
#
loop_
_entity.id
_entity.type
_entity.pdbx_description
1 polymer ?
#
loop_
_entity_poly.entity_id
_entity_poly.type
_entity_poly.pdbx_seq_one_letter_code
_entity_poly.pdbx_strand_id
1 'polypeptide(L)'
;MVHDDPVLQRRTWVHDPDRVAKILHSVQSATMDLIRILKPVPRLHTHHFLIEVEKKQGTVEIPEFRKENFLFMFELEQSDIKFKRVFLARNDVWNFPGVEMQRNSREKKMMRFTDKNCKHWYMNIIRYSEEKYMVIDGWDEFVKERGVEAGDLVGFFKHEHPCHRKHYLIGILKKEDKQNPGQPSGGSEAGRGAGSSSGSHKGKEIAGGD
;
A
#
# COMPACT_ATOMS: atom_id res chain seq x y z
N MET A 1 -28.21 -21.66 7.93
CA MET A 1 -28.46 -20.24 8.22
C MET A 1 -27.16 -19.49 7.98
N VAL A 2 -27.05 -18.81 6.84
CA VAL A 2 -25.92 -17.92 6.57
C VAL A 2 -26.25 -16.61 7.26
N HIS A 3 -25.45 -16.20 8.24
CA HIS A 3 -25.57 -14.87 8.82
C HIS A 3 -25.21 -13.86 7.72
N ASP A 4 -26.22 -13.18 7.20
CA ASP A 4 -26.04 -11.95 6.43
C ASP A 4 -25.43 -10.91 7.37
N ASP A 5 -24.14 -10.63 7.18
CA ASP A 5 -23.38 -9.64 7.93
C ASP A 5 -23.70 -8.25 7.34
N PRO A 6 -24.44 -7.37 8.05
CA PRO A 6 -24.94 -6.11 7.51
C PRO A 6 -23.85 -5.04 7.30
N VAL A 7 -22.58 -5.33 7.62
CA VAL A 7 -21.42 -4.40 7.53
C VAL A 7 -20.84 -4.34 6.11
N LEU A 8 -21.61 -4.73 5.10
CA LEU A 8 -21.17 -4.82 3.72
C LEU A 8 -21.99 -3.93 2.80
N GLN A 9 -22.38 -2.75 3.32
CA GLN A 9 -22.96 -1.67 2.52
C GLN A 9 -22.06 -1.36 1.33
N ARG A 10 -22.71 -1.13 0.18
CA ARG A 10 -22.08 -0.84 -1.10
C ARG A 10 -21.14 0.36 -0.91
N ARG A 11 -19.83 0.11 -0.92
CA ARG A 11 -18.82 1.12 -1.21
C ARG A 11 -19.09 1.62 -2.64
N THR A 12 -19.92 2.65 -2.78
CA THR A 12 -20.08 3.36 -4.04
C THR A 12 -18.84 4.20 -4.25
N TRP A 13 -17.86 3.61 -4.94
CA TRP A 13 -16.62 4.28 -5.32
C TRP A 13 -16.92 5.31 -6.40
N VAL A 14 -16.91 6.57 -6.00
CA VAL A 14 -16.98 7.67 -6.95
C VAL A 14 -15.59 7.84 -7.52
N HIS A 15 -15.48 7.79 -8.85
CA HIS A 15 -14.35 8.34 -9.61
C HIS A 15 -14.28 9.85 -9.36
N ASP A 16 -13.96 10.26 -8.13
CA ASP A 16 -13.79 11.65 -7.74
C ASP A 16 -12.47 12.13 -8.39
N PRO A 17 -12.55 12.98 -9.42
CA PRO A 17 -11.37 13.41 -10.16
C PRO A 17 -10.36 14.14 -9.27
N ASP A 18 -10.83 14.82 -8.22
CA ASP A 18 -9.99 15.59 -7.31
C ASP A 18 -9.19 14.64 -6.41
N ARG A 19 -9.81 13.56 -5.91
CA ARG A 19 -9.10 12.52 -5.16
C ARG A 19 -8.08 11.78 -6.04
N VAL A 20 -8.42 11.50 -7.30
CA VAL A 20 -7.48 10.89 -8.26
C VAL A 20 -6.29 11.82 -8.47
N ALA A 21 -6.53 13.10 -8.72
CA ALA A 21 -5.47 14.09 -8.89
C ALA A 21 -4.57 14.20 -7.65
N LYS A 22 -5.16 14.19 -6.44
CA LYS A 22 -4.40 14.19 -5.18
C LYS A 22 -3.51 12.95 -5.03
N ILE A 23 -4.04 11.75 -5.32
CA ILE A 23 -3.21 10.53 -5.30
C ILE A 23 -2.08 10.66 -6.31
N LEU A 24 -2.37 11.04 -7.56
CA LEU A 24 -1.37 11.19 -8.62
C LEU A 24 -0.23 12.14 -8.21
N HIS A 25 -0.58 13.30 -7.65
CA HIS A 25 0.40 14.25 -7.12
C HIS A 25 1.23 13.65 -5.96
N SER A 26 0.59 12.92 -5.04
CA SER A 26 1.27 12.22 -3.93
C SER A 26 2.28 11.17 -4.41
N VAL A 27 1.98 10.48 -5.52
CA VAL A 27 2.81 9.37 -6.04
C VAL A 27 3.89 9.80 -7.03
N GLN A 28 3.76 10.95 -7.67
CA GLN A 28 4.77 11.48 -8.59
C GLN A 28 6.04 11.99 -7.89
N SER A 29 6.03 12.14 -6.56
CA SER A 29 7.20 12.52 -5.79
C SER A 29 8.00 11.32 -5.30
N ALA A 30 8.96 10.86 -6.10
CA ALA A 30 9.99 9.91 -5.70
C ALA A 30 11.38 10.31 -6.22
N THR A 31 12.41 10.09 -5.41
CA THR A 31 13.81 10.26 -5.85
C THR A 31 14.33 8.91 -6.30
N MET A 32 14.67 8.80 -7.58
CA MET A 32 15.26 7.58 -8.16
C MET A 32 16.64 7.87 -8.73
N ASP A 33 17.58 6.96 -8.47
CA ASP A 33 18.89 6.97 -9.13
C ASP A 33 18.73 6.47 -10.57
N LEU A 34 19.26 7.23 -11.54
CA LEU A 34 19.27 6.82 -12.93
C LEU A 34 20.49 5.93 -13.19
N ILE A 35 20.26 4.66 -13.50
CA ILE A 35 21.32 3.73 -13.90
C ILE A 35 21.39 3.70 -15.42
N ARG A 36 22.53 4.11 -15.98
CA ARG A 36 22.81 3.98 -17.42
C ARG A 36 23.80 2.85 -17.65
N ILE A 37 23.49 1.98 -18.60
CA ILE A 37 24.38 0.91 -19.05
C ILE A 37 24.91 1.31 -20.43
N LEU A 38 26.16 1.76 -20.48
CA LEU A 38 26.81 2.26 -21.69
C LEU A 38 27.72 1.18 -22.30
N LYS A 39 27.83 1.16 -23.63
CA LYS A 39 28.80 0.32 -24.33
C LYS A 39 30.06 1.16 -24.60
N PRO A 40 31.19 0.89 -23.93
CA PRO A 40 32.40 1.70 -24.06
C PRO A 40 32.98 1.65 -25.48
N VAL A 41 33.64 2.73 -25.91
CA VAL A 41 34.38 2.79 -27.16
C VAL A 41 35.80 3.30 -26.86
N PRO A 42 36.87 2.52 -27.16
CA PRO A 42 36.85 1.19 -27.80
C PRO A 42 36.31 0.09 -26.87
N ARG A 43 35.69 -0.94 -27.46
CA ARG A 43 35.20 -2.11 -26.72
C ARG A 43 36.36 -3.06 -26.44
N LEU A 44 36.59 -3.36 -25.16
CA LEU A 44 37.59 -4.35 -24.75
C LEU A 44 37.10 -5.80 -24.95
N HIS A 45 35.79 -6.07 -24.79
CA HIS A 45 35.17 -7.37 -25.07
C HIS A 45 33.65 -7.25 -25.33
N THR A 46 33.02 -8.33 -25.80
CA THR A 46 31.60 -8.39 -26.27
C THR A 46 30.56 -8.10 -25.18
N HIS A 47 30.93 -8.31 -23.92
CA HIS A 47 30.09 -8.12 -22.75
C HIS A 47 30.61 -7.00 -21.83
N HIS A 48 31.43 -6.09 -22.36
CA HIS A 48 31.93 -4.96 -21.59
C HIS A 48 30.87 -3.86 -21.56
N PHE A 49 30.43 -3.48 -20.37
CA PHE A 49 29.52 -2.37 -20.16
C PHE A 49 30.05 -1.46 -19.06
N LEU A 50 29.87 -0.15 -19.22
CA LEU A 50 30.05 0.83 -18.17
C LEU A 50 28.69 1.06 -17.50
N ILE A 51 28.68 1.04 -16.17
CA ILE A 51 27.49 1.37 -15.38
C ILE A 51 27.72 2.74 -14.77
N GLU A 52 26.94 3.72 -15.20
CA GLU A 52 26.91 5.04 -14.58
C GLU A 52 25.66 5.14 -13.70
N VAL A 53 25.87 5.50 -12.44
CA VAL A 53 24.78 5.77 -11.50
C VAL A 53 24.72 7.28 -11.29
N GLU A 54 23.73 7.92 -11.90
CA GLU A 54 23.47 9.34 -11.73
C GLU A 54 22.47 9.50 -10.58
N LYS A 55 22.96 9.92 -9.40
CA LYS A 55 22.11 10.28 -8.27
C LYS A 55 21.38 11.57 -8.59
N LYS A 56 20.20 11.48 -9.18
CA LYS A 56 19.37 12.66 -9.40
C LYS A 56 18.78 13.08 -8.06
N GLN A 57 19.17 14.27 -7.60
CA GLN A 57 18.43 14.99 -6.54
C GLN A 57 17.08 15.55 -7.02
N GLY A 58 16.63 15.16 -8.22
CA GLY A 58 15.35 15.55 -8.77
C GLY A 58 14.27 14.51 -8.51
N THR A 59 13.05 14.97 -8.29
CA THR A 59 11.84 14.16 -8.35
C THR A 59 11.73 13.56 -9.75
N VAL A 60 11.97 12.25 -9.86
CA VAL A 60 11.67 11.52 -11.08
C VAL A 60 10.22 11.10 -10.93
N GLU A 61 9.34 11.78 -11.65
CA GLU A 61 7.97 11.31 -11.79
C GLU A 61 8.03 9.90 -12.36
N ILE A 62 7.52 8.90 -11.64
CA ILE A 62 7.27 7.60 -12.26
C ILE A 62 6.19 7.87 -13.30
N PRO A 63 6.54 7.84 -14.60
CA PRO A 63 5.66 8.35 -15.64
C PRO A 63 4.39 7.51 -15.74
N GLU A 64 4.33 6.35 -15.10
CA GLU A 64 3.21 5.42 -15.19
C GLU A 64 2.06 5.76 -14.21
N PHE A 65 2.30 6.54 -13.16
CA PHE A 65 1.22 7.07 -12.33
C PHE A 65 0.56 8.27 -13.02
N ARG A 66 -0.34 7.94 -13.96
CA ARG A 66 -1.16 8.91 -14.68
C ARG A 66 -2.64 8.58 -14.55
N LYS A 67 -3.48 9.57 -14.85
CA LYS A 67 -4.94 9.42 -14.80
C LYS A 67 -5.42 8.36 -15.78
N GLU A 68 -4.78 8.23 -16.93
CA GLU A 68 -5.12 7.25 -17.97
C GLU A 68 -4.84 5.81 -17.52
N ASN A 69 -3.91 5.63 -16.58
CA ASN A 69 -3.55 4.34 -16.01
C ASN A 69 -4.36 4.02 -14.75
N PHE A 70 -5.16 4.93 -14.22
CA PHE A 70 -5.98 4.69 -13.03
C PHE A 70 -6.98 3.55 -13.26
N LEU A 71 -7.05 2.63 -12.29
CA LEU A 71 -8.02 1.53 -12.30
C LEU A 71 -9.17 1.84 -11.33
N PHE A 72 -8.85 1.86 -10.04
CA PHE A 72 -9.80 2.16 -8.98
C PHE A 72 -9.03 2.58 -7.71
N MET A 73 -9.73 3.13 -6.74
CA MET A 73 -9.21 3.39 -5.41
C MET A 73 -10.24 3.05 -4.36
N PHE A 74 -9.79 2.86 -3.13
CA PHE A 74 -10.68 2.76 -1.99
C PHE A 74 -10.11 3.44 -0.75
N GLU A 75 -11.02 3.86 0.13
CA GLU A 75 -10.70 4.34 1.47
C GLU A 75 -10.59 3.16 2.43
N LEU A 76 -9.55 3.18 3.27
CA LEU A 76 -9.29 2.13 4.24
C LEU A 76 -10.18 2.25 5.46
N GLU A 77 -10.79 1.13 5.83
CA GLU A 77 -11.52 1.03 7.08
C GLU A 77 -10.64 0.51 8.22
N GLN A 78 -11.10 0.74 9.45
CA GLN A 78 -10.44 0.18 10.64
C GLN A 78 -10.36 -1.35 10.59
N SER A 79 -11.36 -2.00 9.98
CA SER A 79 -11.43 -3.44 9.76
C SER A 79 -10.31 -3.92 8.84
N ASP A 80 -10.00 -3.18 7.77
CA ASP A 80 -8.99 -3.55 6.77
C ASP A 80 -7.58 -3.66 7.40
N ILE A 81 -7.32 -2.83 8.41
CA ILE A 81 -6.07 -2.80 9.17
C ILE A 81 -6.10 -3.83 10.29
N LYS A 82 -7.15 -3.81 11.12
CA LYS A 82 -7.28 -4.68 12.30
C LYS A 82 -7.22 -6.16 11.92
N PHE A 83 -7.89 -6.52 10.83
CA PHE A 83 -7.96 -7.90 10.37
C PHE A 83 -6.91 -8.25 9.32
N LYS A 84 -6.01 -7.31 8.99
CA LYS A 84 -4.88 -7.57 8.08
C LYS A 84 -5.29 -8.09 6.70
N ARG A 85 -6.47 -7.69 6.23
CA ARG A 85 -7.05 -8.13 4.96
C ARG A 85 -7.96 -7.05 4.42
N VAL A 86 -8.04 -6.94 3.11
CA VAL A 86 -8.95 -6.00 2.45
C VAL A 86 -9.85 -6.72 1.47
N PHE A 87 -11.10 -6.28 1.39
CA PHE A 87 -12.07 -6.77 0.43
C PHE A 87 -12.13 -5.86 -0.79
N LEU A 88 -12.07 -6.48 -1.97
CA LEU A 88 -12.21 -5.83 -3.27
C LEU A 88 -13.53 -6.24 -3.90
N ALA A 89 -14.23 -5.29 -4.53
CA ALA A 89 -15.43 -5.63 -5.28
C ALA A 89 -15.07 -6.40 -6.56
N ARG A 90 -15.96 -7.26 -7.02
CA ARG A 90 -15.79 -7.99 -8.28
C ARG A 90 -15.46 -7.08 -9.46
N ASN A 91 -16.16 -5.95 -9.57
CA ASN A 91 -15.96 -4.98 -10.64
C ASN A 91 -14.56 -4.35 -10.61
N ASP A 92 -14.02 -4.12 -9.41
CA ASP A 92 -12.66 -3.59 -9.24
C ASP A 92 -11.63 -4.63 -9.71
N VAL A 93 -11.82 -5.89 -9.32
CA VAL A 93 -10.91 -6.99 -9.65
C VAL A 93 -10.88 -7.31 -11.14
N TRP A 94 -11.97 -7.05 -11.87
CA TRP A 94 -12.01 -7.19 -13.33
C TRP A 94 -11.02 -6.27 -14.07
N ASN A 95 -10.52 -5.22 -13.41
CA ASN A 95 -9.44 -4.40 -13.94
C ASN A 95 -8.07 -5.11 -13.98
N PHE A 96 -7.95 -6.28 -13.35
CA PHE A 96 -6.72 -7.08 -13.33
C PHE A 96 -6.83 -8.30 -14.25
N PRO A 97 -6.51 -8.17 -15.56
CA PRO A 97 -6.41 -9.33 -16.43
C PRO A 97 -5.44 -10.36 -15.83
N GLY A 98 -5.97 -11.52 -15.44
CA GLY A 98 -5.22 -12.60 -14.78
C GLY A 98 -5.74 -12.99 -13.40
N VAL A 99 -6.64 -12.22 -12.77
CA VAL A 99 -7.26 -12.56 -11.47
C VAL A 99 -8.53 -13.41 -11.62
N GLU A 100 -8.99 -13.70 -12.84
CA GLU A 100 -10.20 -14.48 -13.07
C GLU A 100 -10.17 -15.86 -12.41
N MET A 101 -10.95 -16.07 -11.35
CA MET A 101 -11.01 -17.32 -10.60
C MET A 101 -12.34 -18.02 -10.85
N GLN A 102 -12.28 -19.35 -11.02
CA GLN A 102 -13.49 -20.16 -11.08
C GLN A 102 -14.31 -20.04 -9.79
N ARG A 103 -15.65 -20.08 -9.92
CA ARG A 103 -16.59 -19.86 -8.80
C ARG A 103 -16.31 -20.70 -7.56
N ASN A 104 -15.83 -21.93 -7.75
CA ASN A 104 -15.63 -22.90 -6.66
C ASN A 104 -14.15 -23.18 -6.37
N SER A 105 -13.25 -22.36 -6.92
CA SER A 105 -11.82 -22.55 -6.73
C SER A 105 -11.34 -21.87 -5.45
N ARG A 106 -10.55 -22.60 -4.66
CA ARG A 106 -9.76 -22.05 -3.54
C ARG A 106 -8.38 -21.56 -3.99
N GLU A 107 -8.19 -21.36 -5.30
CA GLU A 107 -6.94 -20.89 -5.87
C GLU A 107 -6.58 -19.51 -5.33
N LYS A 108 -5.32 -19.38 -4.89
CA LYS A 108 -4.69 -18.11 -4.59
C LYS A 108 -4.03 -17.58 -5.85
N LYS A 109 -4.28 -16.31 -6.18
CA LYS A 109 -3.57 -15.64 -7.28
C LYS A 109 -2.63 -14.58 -6.73
N MET A 110 -1.35 -14.83 -6.92
CA MET A 110 -0.29 -13.88 -6.58
C MET A 110 -0.25 -12.74 -7.60
N MET A 111 -0.33 -11.52 -7.09
CA MET A 111 -0.26 -10.27 -7.83
C MET A 111 0.98 -9.50 -7.39
N ARG A 112 1.63 -8.82 -8.33
CA ARG A 112 2.76 -7.93 -8.06
C ARG A 112 2.27 -6.48 -8.19
N PHE A 113 2.50 -5.69 -7.17
CA PHE A 113 2.23 -4.26 -7.18
C PHE A 113 3.52 -3.49 -6.96
N THR A 114 3.80 -2.49 -7.79
CA THR A 114 4.95 -1.60 -7.62
C THR A 114 4.49 -0.26 -7.10
N ASP A 115 5.09 0.20 -6.02
CA ASP A 115 4.77 1.50 -5.46
C ASP A 115 5.61 2.63 -6.07
N LYS A 116 5.36 3.85 -5.60
CA LYS A 116 6.10 5.04 -6.04
C LYS A 116 7.60 5.02 -5.72
N ASN A 117 8.06 4.17 -4.83
CA ASN A 117 9.48 4.03 -4.51
C ASN A 117 10.11 2.87 -5.30
N CYS A 118 9.40 2.36 -6.31
CA CYS A 118 9.74 1.15 -7.07
C CYS A 118 9.92 -0.10 -6.19
N LYS A 119 9.33 -0.11 -4.98
CA LYS A 119 9.27 -1.31 -4.16
C LYS A 119 8.14 -2.21 -4.67
N HIS A 120 8.42 -3.51 -4.74
CA HIS A 120 7.47 -4.52 -5.17
C HIS A 120 6.77 -5.18 -3.98
N TRP A 121 5.46 -5.29 -4.08
CA TRP A 121 4.56 -5.91 -3.11
C TRP A 121 3.90 -7.12 -3.75
N TYR A 122 4.04 -8.28 -3.12
CA TYR A 122 3.45 -9.52 -3.61
C TYR A 122 2.24 -9.87 -2.76
N MET A 123 1.06 -9.85 -3.36
CA MET A 123 -0.19 -10.05 -2.63
C MET A 123 -0.98 -11.22 -3.20
N ASN A 124 -1.47 -12.10 -2.34
CA ASN A 124 -2.38 -13.17 -2.75
C ASN A 124 -3.82 -12.70 -2.66
N ILE A 125 -4.51 -12.77 -3.79
CA ILE A 125 -5.95 -12.54 -3.88
C ILE A 125 -6.65 -13.90 -3.93
N ILE A 126 -7.77 -14.01 -3.23
CA ILE A 126 -8.71 -15.12 -3.34
C ILE A 126 -10.12 -14.61 -3.63
N ARG A 127 -10.95 -15.47 -4.23
CA ARG A 127 -12.38 -15.25 -4.33
C ARG A 127 -13.03 -15.59 -2.98
N TYR A 128 -13.68 -14.61 -2.35
CA TYR A 128 -14.38 -14.81 -1.08
C TYR A 128 -15.85 -15.17 -1.29
N SER A 129 -16.51 -14.47 -2.21
CA SER A 129 -17.90 -14.75 -2.62
C SER A 129 -18.09 -14.48 -4.11
N GLU A 130 -19.33 -14.53 -4.60
CA GLU A 130 -19.59 -14.22 -6.01
C GLU A 130 -19.16 -12.80 -6.37
N GLU A 131 -19.37 -11.85 -5.45
CA GLU A 131 -19.19 -10.42 -5.66
C GLU A 131 -17.97 -9.82 -4.94
N LYS A 132 -17.23 -10.65 -4.18
CA LYS A 132 -16.11 -10.18 -3.35
C LYS A 132 -14.87 -11.03 -3.51
N TYR A 133 -13.76 -10.31 -3.56
CA TYR A 133 -12.42 -10.86 -3.48
C TYR A 133 -11.77 -10.35 -2.21
N MET A 134 -10.77 -11.07 -1.73
CA MET A 134 -10.06 -10.73 -0.51
C MET A 134 -8.56 -10.85 -0.77
N VAL A 135 -7.82 -9.82 -0.37
CA VAL A 135 -6.36 -9.87 -0.29
C VAL A 135 -5.98 -10.43 1.07
N ILE A 136 -5.28 -11.56 1.09
CA ILE A 136 -5.01 -12.32 2.32
C ILE A 136 -3.55 -12.28 2.77
N ASP A 137 -2.61 -12.43 1.83
CA ASP A 137 -1.18 -12.48 2.13
C ASP A 137 -0.51 -11.24 1.52
N GLY A 138 0.48 -10.66 2.20
CA GLY A 138 1.26 -9.48 1.76
C GLY A 138 0.59 -8.13 2.03
N TRP A 139 -0.69 -8.11 2.37
CA TRP A 139 -1.41 -6.87 2.69
C TRP A 139 -0.94 -6.23 4.01
N ASP A 140 -0.72 -7.04 5.05
CA ASP A 140 -0.32 -6.52 6.36
C ASP A 140 1.11 -5.98 6.38
N GLU A 141 2.01 -6.60 5.63
CA GLU A 141 3.36 -6.09 5.39
C GLU A 141 3.30 -4.71 4.72
N PHE A 142 2.49 -4.57 3.67
CA PHE A 142 2.26 -3.30 2.99
C PHE A 142 1.73 -2.22 3.93
N VAL A 143 0.68 -2.52 4.70
CA VAL A 143 0.09 -1.58 5.66
C VAL A 143 1.11 -1.14 6.70
N LYS A 144 1.84 -2.10 7.29
CA LYS A 144 2.82 -1.83 8.35
C LYS A 144 3.97 -0.96 7.84
N GLU A 145 4.55 -1.30 6.71
CA GLU A 145 5.74 -0.62 6.21
C GLU A 145 5.44 0.75 5.59
N ARG A 146 4.28 0.90 4.94
CA ARG A 146 3.83 2.19 4.39
C ARG A 146 3.09 3.05 5.42
N GLY A 147 3.02 2.59 6.68
CA GLY A 147 2.36 3.26 7.80
C GLY A 147 0.94 3.68 7.46
N VAL A 148 0.19 2.82 6.76
CA VAL A 148 -1.15 3.15 6.25
C VAL A 148 -2.18 3.05 7.36
N GLU A 149 -3.08 4.03 7.42
CA GLU A 149 -4.08 4.15 8.47
C GLU A 149 -5.51 4.15 7.92
N ALA A 150 -6.48 3.93 8.81
CA ALA A 150 -7.89 4.03 8.45
C ALA A 150 -8.20 5.48 8.03
N GLY A 151 -8.92 5.63 6.93
CA GLY A 151 -9.18 6.90 6.23
C GLY A 151 -8.18 7.22 5.11
N ASP A 152 -7.02 6.55 5.03
CA ASP A 152 -6.12 6.69 3.88
C ASP A 152 -6.78 6.10 2.62
N LEU A 153 -6.49 6.68 1.45
CA LEU A 153 -6.90 6.13 0.16
C LEU A 153 -5.78 5.27 -0.43
N VAL A 154 -6.14 4.09 -0.90
CA VAL A 154 -5.25 3.20 -1.66
C VAL A 154 -5.76 3.12 -3.10
N GLY A 155 -4.92 3.51 -4.05
CA GLY A 155 -5.21 3.50 -5.49
C GLY A 155 -4.42 2.45 -6.24
N PHE A 156 -5.03 1.85 -7.27
CA PHE A 156 -4.39 0.89 -8.16
C PHE A 156 -4.33 1.43 -9.58
N PHE A 157 -3.23 1.16 -10.27
CA PHE A 157 -3.00 1.65 -11.64
C PHE A 157 -2.45 0.54 -12.54
N LYS A 158 -2.70 0.66 -13.84
CA LYS A 158 -2.02 -0.11 -14.89
C LYS A 158 -0.54 0.26 -14.91
N HIS A 159 0.28 -0.74 -15.14
CA HIS A 159 1.69 -0.56 -15.45
C HIS A 159 1.83 -0.49 -16.98
N GLU A 160 2.54 0.49 -17.53
CA GLU A 160 2.72 0.63 -18.99
C GLU A 160 3.63 -0.45 -19.55
N HIS A 161 4.70 -0.78 -18.81
CA HIS A 161 5.67 -1.81 -19.17
C HIS A 161 5.71 -2.94 -18.15
N PRO A 162 4.62 -3.71 -17.98
CA PRO A 162 4.57 -4.77 -16.99
C PRO A 162 5.53 -5.89 -17.36
N CYS A 163 6.39 -6.31 -16.43
CA CYS A 163 7.24 -7.49 -16.60
C CYS A 163 6.44 -8.81 -16.76
N HIS A 164 5.17 -8.84 -16.33
CA HIS A 164 4.22 -9.93 -16.57
C HIS A 164 2.77 -9.45 -16.43
N ARG A 165 1.79 -10.25 -16.91
CA ARG A 165 0.35 -9.91 -16.91
C ARG A 165 -0.29 -9.61 -15.54
N LYS A 166 0.41 -9.95 -14.45
CA LYS A 166 -0.05 -9.78 -13.06
C LYS A 166 0.68 -8.64 -12.33
N HIS A 167 1.27 -7.71 -13.07
CA HIS A 167 2.07 -6.61 -12.56
C HIS A 167 1.34 -5.27 -12.74
N TYR A 168 1.08 -4.59 -11.62
CA TYR A 168 0.33 -3.33 -11.55
C TYR A 168 1.05 -2.36 -10.64
N LEU A 169 0.53 -1.15 -10.50
CA LEU A 169 1.04 -0.15 -9.57
C LEU A 169 0.07 0.06 -8.40
N ILE A 170 0.61 0.48 -7.27
CA ILE A 170 -0.14 0.83 -6.05
C ILE A 170 0.30 2.18 -5.49
N GLY A 171 -0.67 3.03 -5.19
CA GLY A 171 -0.48 4.37 -4.65
C GLY A 171 -1.22 4.56 -3.33
N ILE A 172 -0.74 5.48 -2.50
CA ILE A 172 -1.40 5.87 -1.25
C ILE A 172 -1.55 7.39 -1.22
N LEU A 173 -2.75 7.86 -0.87
CA LEU A 173 -2.97 9.22 -0.40
C LEU A 173 -3.31 9.16 1.08
N LYS A 174 -2.44 9.74 1.89
CA LYS A 174 -2.69 9.90 3.31
C LYS A 174 -3.91 10.79 3.52
N LYS A 175 -4.79 10.41 4.43
CA LYS A 175 -5.81 11.36 4.90
C LYS A 175 -5.09 12.60 5.42
N GLU A 176 -5.61 13.77 5.11
CA GLU A 176 -5.07 14.99 5.69
C GLU A 176 -5.24 14.88 7.20
N ASP A 177 -4.14 14.95 7.94
CA ASP A 177 -4.21 15.09 9.39
C ASP A 177 -5.03 16.35 9.63
N LYS A 178 -6.23 16.16 10.18
CA LYS A 178 -6.97 17.26 10.80
C LYS A 178 -6.14 17.67 12.00
N GLN A 179 -5.05 18.40 11.77
CA GLN A 179 -4.46 19.25 12.78
C GLN A 179 -5.61 20.11 13.26
N ASN A 180 -6.08 19.82 14.47
CA ASN A 180 -7.06 20.63 15.17
C ASN A 180 -6.53 22.07 15.10
N PRO A 181 -7.18 23.01 14.38
CA PRO A 181 -6.65 24.36 14.18
C PRO A 181 -6.70 25.22 15.46
N GLY A 182 -6.69 24.60 16.64
CA GLY A 182 -6.97 25.25 17.92
C GLY A 182 -6.09 24.84 19.08
N GLN A 183 -5.01 24.07 18.89
CA GLN A 183 -4.06 23.85 19.98
C GLN A 183 -2.83 24.74 19.80
N PRO A 184 -2.76 25.91 20.48
CA PRO A 184 -1.55 26.70 20.50
C PRO A 184 -0.43 25.82 21.04
N SER A 185 0.70 25.83 20.33
CA SER A 185 1.95 25.23 20.78
C SER A 185 2.37 25.97 22.07
N GLY A 186 1.85 25.48 23.20
CA GLY A 186 2.12 26.02 24.52
C GLY A 186 3.59 25.83 24.83
N GLY A 187 4.26 26.95 25.06
CA GLY A 187 5.69 27.03 25.33
C GLY A 187 6.12 26.04 26.40
N SER A 188 7.19 25.32 26.09
CA SER A 188 7.98 24.61 27.09
C SER A 188 8.76 25.64 27.90
N GLU A 189 8.16 26.14 28.97
CA GLU A 189 8.91 26.77 30.06
C GLU A 189 9.11 25.78 31.22
N ALA A 190 10.33 25.79 31.72
CA ALA A 190 10.91 24.80 32.60
C ALA A 190 10.19 24.71 33.96
N GLY A 191 9.59 23.56 34.24
CA GLY A 191 9.09 23.20 35.57
C GLY A 191 9.87 22.02 36.13
N ARG A 192 10.91 22.30 36.93
CA ARG A 192 11.56 21.34 37.81
C ARG A 192 10.52 20.76 38.78
N GLY A 193 10.40 19.43 38.86
CA GLY A 193 9.52 18.76 39.81
C GLY A 193 9.93 17.32 40.03
N ALA A 194 10.78 17.10 41.03
CA ALA A 194 11.13 15.80 41.57
C ALA A 194 9.88 15.09 42.14
N GLY A 195 9.79 13.77 41.95
CA GLY A 195 8.73 12.95 42.53
C GLY A 195 8.94 11.45 42.33
N SER A 196 9.63 10.84 43.28
CA SER A 196 9.76 9.38 43.48
C SER A 196 8.41 8.68 43.70
N SER A 197 8.28 7.45 43.17
CA SER A 197 7.76 6.24 43.86
C SER A 197 7.59 5.13 42.81
N SER A 198 8.50 4.16 42.71
CA SER A 198 8.48 2.87 43.42
C SER A 198 7.11 2.18 43.44
N GLY A 199 6.83 1.35 42.43
CA GLY A 199 5.69 0.43 42.39
C GLY A 199 6.14 -0.93 41.89
N SER A 200 6.78 -1.69 42.78
CA SER A 200 7.20 -3.07 42.57
C SER A 200 5.98 -3.99 42.72
N HIS A 201 5.55 -4.68 41.66
CA HIS A 201 4.55 -5.76 41.77
C HIS A 201 5.19 -7.09 41.35
N LYS A 202 5.41 -7.87 42.41
CA LYS A 202 6.01 -9.18 42.51
C LYS A 202 4.90 -10.23 42.40
N GLY A 203 5.05 -11.15 41.45
CA GLY A 203 4.68 -12.56 41.55
C GLY A 203 3.20 -12.94 41.64
N LYS A 204 2.79 -13.88 40.78
CA LYS A 204 2.28 -15.17 41.28
C LYS A 204 2.42 -16.25 40.22
N GLU A 205 3.39 -17.11 40.46
CA GLU A 205 3.49 -18.45 39.89
C GLU A 205 2.51 -19.34 40.67
N ILE A 206 1.72 -20.15 39.97
CA ILE A 206 0.98 -21.26 40.56
C ILE A 206 1.25 -22.49 39.71
N ALA A 207 2.01 -23.40 40.30
CA ALA A 207 2.22 -24.77 39.87
C ALA A 207 1.40 -25.71 40.77
N GLY A 208 1.00 -26.86 40.19
CA GLY A 208 0.45 -28.03 40.90
C GLY A 208 -1.07 -28.15 40.82
N GLY A 209 -1.65 -29.30 40.51
CA GLY A 209 -1.07 -30.64 40.38
C GLY A 209 -2.12 -31.69 39.98
N ASP A 210 -1.59 -32.90 39.78
CA ASP A 210 -2.19 -34.25 39.60
C ASP A 210 -3.25 -34.50 38.51
#